data_AF-A0A943PUJ5-F1
#
_entry.id   AF-A0A943PUJ5-F1
#
_cell.length_a   1.000
_cell.length_b   1.000
_cell.length_c   1.000
_cell.angle_alpha   90.00
_cell.angle_beta   90.00
_cell.angle_gamma   90.00
#
_symmetry.space_group_name_H-M   'P 1'
#
loop_
_entity.id
_entity.type
_entity.pdbx_description
1 polymer ?
#
loop_
_entity_poly.entity_id
_entity_poly.type
_entity_poly.pdbx_seq_one_letter_code
_entity_poly.pdbx_strand_id
1 'polypeptide(L)'
;MLLRIKLLCVAFGWVKDVTNQSKYYTKLKEYNIRLFASPRNMIYVVRNNKIILKSYKPRFEVMYNTWKEDFIFIINEKCTNKMFEVTRNLELEVFTDFANLYKIEKLPYIILTLRNNCLRNIIYNYADSKIDFSNAYAITWLKKAKLFVIEKDIEEYRLVGVTKENGECHLAEMNFSLSKEPEDVCYPQLVGNTIILLTEGKASVLHKFDSIKEKGWLPAPYEYLARKGEELYMVEISDDVNMINIDADEIKPLAEEFTGLENFFVLKNGNNVAIVKYEDDQLVRLGAVDGTGIKIGTPFFDFSESAIKIPLKVTVEKNLTE
;
A
#
# COMPACT_ATOMS: atom_id res chain seq x y z
N MET A 1 -11.20 32.73 -38.06
CA MET A 1 -10.33 33.91 -38.25
C MET A 1 -10.24 34.77 -36.98
N LEU A 2 -11.37 35.23 -36.42
CA LEU A 2 -11.44 36.05 -35.21
C LEU A 2 -10.68 35.50 -33.98
N LEU A 3 -10.80 34.20 -33.67
CA LEU A 3 -10.07 33.58 -32.55
C LEU A 3 -8.55 33.67 -32.74
N ARG A 4 -8.03 33.44 -33.96
CA ARG A 4 -6.60 33.52 -34.26
C ARG A 4 -6.08 34.93 -34.08
N ILE A 5 -6.84 35.94 -34.51
CA ILE A 5 -6.51 37.36 -34.32
C ILE A 5 -6.51 37.70 -32.82
N LYS A 6 -7.55 37.27 -32.07
CA LYS A 6 -7.60 37.47 -30.61
C LYS A 6 -6.40 36.84 -29.90
N LEU A 7 -6.04 35.61 -30.24
CA LEU A 7 -4.88 34.93 -29.65
C LEU A 7 -3.57 35.64 -30.03
N LEU A 8 -3.42 36.09 -31.27
CA LEU A 8 -2.26 36.86 -31.73
C LEU A 8 -2.08 38.15 -30.90
N CYS A 9 -3.17 38.91 -30.69
CA CYS A 9 -3.17 40.13 -29.88
C CYS A 9 -2.86 39.86 -28.40
N VAL A 10 -3.45 38.81 -27.81
CA VAL A 10 -3.31 38.52 -26.36
C VAL A 10 -1.98 37.84 -26.03
N ALA A 11 -1.42 37.07 -26.97
CA ALA A 11 -0.16 36.34 -26.80
C ALA A 11 1.08 37.11 -27.27
N PHE A 12 0.91 38.28 -27.87
CA PHE A 12 1.98 39.07 -28.50
C PHE A 12 2.82 38.22 -29.50
N GLY A 13 2.15 37.35 -30.26
CA GLY A 13 2.81 36.43 -31.19
C GLY A 13 1.92 35.27 -31.63
N TRP A 14 2.39 34.54 -32.65
CA TRP A 14 1.68 33.36 -33.18
C TRP A 14 1.61 32.25 -32.13
N VAL A 15 0.43 31.66 -31.96
CA VAL A 15 0.22 30.52 -31.04
C VAL A 15 0.08 29.21 -31.83
N LYS A 16 0.56 28.12 -31.24
CA LYS A 16 0.46 26.75 -31.76
C LYS A 16 -0.67 26.01 -31.05
N ASP A 17 -1.53 25.32 -31.80
CA ASP A 17 -2.48 24.37 -31.21
C ASP A 17 -1.70 23.15 -30.70
N VAL A 18 -1.78 22.90 -29.39
CA VAL A 18 -1.08 21.81 -28.69
C VAL A 18 -2.08 20.85 -28.04
N THR A 19 -3.36 20.91 -28.42
CA THR A 19 -4.41 20.04 -27.85
C THR A 19 -4.06 18.56 -28.00
N ASN A 20 -3.41 18.18 -29.10
CA ASN A 20 -2.97 16.81 -29.39
C ASN A 20 -1.83 16.30 -28.50
N GLN A 21 -1.16 17.18 -27.75
CA GLN A 21 -0.13 16.80 -26.79
C GLN A 21 -0.74 16.35 -25.44
N SER A 22 -2.03 16.60 -25.22
CA SER A 22 -2.73 16.14 -24.04
C SER A 22 -3.15 14.68 -24.19
N LYS A 23 -2.95 13.88 -23.13
CA LYS A 23 -3.50 12.51 -23.01
C LYS A 23 -5.04 12.46 -23.09
N TYR A 24 -5.72 13.60 -22.93
CA TYR A 24 -7.18 13.72 -23.00
C TYR A 24 -7.68 14.33 -24.31
N TYR A 25 -6.87 14.32 -25.38
CA TYR A 25 -7.19 14.94 -26.67
C TYR A 25 -8.61 14.65 -27.19
N THR A 26 -9.01 13.36 -27.23
CA THR A 26 -10.33 12.95 -27.75
C THR A 26 -11.46 13.60 -26.96
N LYS A 27 -11.36 13.56 -25.62
CA LYS A 27 -12.34 14.19 -24.73
C LYS A 27 -12.31 15.72 -24.88
N LEU A 28 -11.15 16.36 -24.94
CA LEU A 28 -11.05 17.81 -25.13
C LEU A 28 -11.76 18.25 -26.42
N LYS A 29 -11.60 17.48 -27.50
CA LYS A 29 -12.30 17.70 -28.78
C LYS A 29 -13.81 17.54 -28.67
N GLU A 30 -14.31 16.49 -28.01
CA GLU A 30 -15.74 16.27 -27.77
C GLU A 30 -16.40 17.50 -27.11
N TYR A 31 -15.67 18.18 -26.21
CA TYR A 31 -16.17 19.33 -25.46
C TYR A 31 -15.83 20.68 -26.12
N ASN A 32 -15.27 20.64 -27.34
CA ASN A 32 -14.79 21.78 -28.11
C ASN A 32 -13.81 22.67 -27.34
N ILE A 33 -12.93 22.03 -26.55
CA ILE A 33 -11.84 22.65 -25.81
C ILE A 33 -10.54 22.44 -26.59
N ARG A 34 -9.79 23.52 -26.76
CA ARG A 34 -8.47 23.53 -27.40
C ARG A 34 -7.44 24.23 -26.53
N LEU A 35 -6.22 23.73 -26.59
CA LEU A 35 -5.06 24.26 -25.90
C LEU A 35 -4.14 24.92 -26.91
N PHE A 36 -3.78 26.18 -26.66
CA PHE A 36 -2.84 26.92 -27.49
C PHE A 36 -1.61 27.33 -26.67
N ALA A 37 -0.42 27.07 -27.20
CA ALA A 37 0.85 27.50 -26.62
C ALA A 37 1.42 28.68 -27.40
N SER A 38 1.88 29.69 -26.69
CA SER A 38 2.63 30.82 -27.27
C SER A 38 4.14 30.56 -27.23
N PRO A 39 4.94 31.33 -28.00
CA PRO A 39 6.40 31.21 -28.01
C PRO A 39 7.05 31.58 -26.66
N ARG A 40 6.31 32.29 -25.79
CA ARG A 40 6.73 32.68 -24.45
C ARG A 40 6.27 31.69 -23.37
N ASN A 41 5.94 30.45 -23.75
CA ASN A 41 5.44 29.39 -22.87
C ASN A 41 4.14 29.75 -22.12
N MET A 42 3.35 30.70 -22.61
CA MET A 42 1.98 30.92 -22.12
C MET A 42 1.03 29.91 -22.75
N ILE A 43 0.12 29.36 -21.95
CA ILE A 43 -0.93 28.43 -22.40
C ILE A 43 -2.29 29.13 -22.34
N TYR A 44 -3.11 28.91 -23.36
CA TYR A 44 -4.47 29.40 -23.47
C TYR A 44 -5.43 28.23 -23.63
N VAL A 45 -6.48 28.20 -22.82
CA VAL A 45 -7.58 27.26 -22.98
C VAL A 45 -8.72 27.99 -23.67
N VAL A 46 -9.17 27.42 -24.79
CA VAL A 46 -10.24 27.97 -25.61
C VAL A 46 -11.36 26.96 -25.67
N ARG A 47 -12.56 27.36 -25.26
CA ARG A 47 -13.79 26.57 -25.45
C ARG A 47 -14.74 27.33 -26.35
N ASN A 48 -15.32 26.67 -27.35
CA ASN A 48 -16.30 27.31 -28.25
C ASN A 48 -15.81 28.65 -28.83
N ASN A 49 -14.53 28.71 -29.24
CA ASN A 49 -13.86 29.92 -29.75
C ASN A 49 -13.75 31.11 -28.77
N LYS A 50 -13.99 30.90 -27.48
CA LYS A 50 -13.75 31.89 -26.42
C LYS A 50 -12.56 31.45 -25.57
N ILE A 51 -11.65 32.37 -25.27
CA ILE A 51 -10.58 32.13 -24.31
C ILE A 51 -11.23 32.08 -22.93
N ILE A 52 -11.16 30.93 -22.28
CA ILE A 52 -11.72 30.72 -20.94
C ILE A 52 -10.63 30.75 -19.87
N LEU A 53 -9.37 30.46 -20.25
CA LEU A 53 -8.26 30.45 -19.30
C LEU A 53 -6.96 30.89 -19.96
N LYS A 54 -6.12 31.60 -19.21
CA LYS A 54 -4.79 32.04 -19.61
C LYS A 54 -3.79 31.71 -18.50
N SER A 55 -2.73 30.99 -18.84
CA SER A 55 -1.58 30.71 -17.97
C SER A 55 -0.34 31.40 -18.51
N TYR A 56 0.39 32.11 -17.65
CA TYR A 56 1.66 32.76 -17.99
C TYR A 56 2.89 31.90 -17.66
N LYS A 57 2.72 30.60 -17.40
CA LYS A 57 3.78 29.70 -16.95
C LYS A 57 3.78 28.35 -17.69
N PRO A 58 4.95 27.71 -17.83
CA PRO A 58 5.11 26.47 -18.61
C PRO A 58 4.52 25.22 -17.95
N ARG A 59 4.37 25.18 -16.62
CA ARG A 59 3.75 24.05 -15.92
C ARG A 59 2.23 24.23 -15.94
N PHE A 60 1.58 23.44 -16.79
CA PHE A 60 0.14 23.41 -17.01
C PHE A 60 -0.31 21.95 -17.08
N GLU A 61 -1.17 21.52 -16.17
CA GLU A 61 -1.70 20.15 -16.15
C GLU A 61 -3.19 20.15 -16.47
N VAL A 62 -3.62 19.12 -17.20
CA VAL A 62 -5.01 18.89 -17.57
C VAL A 62 -5.42 17.53 -17.04
N MET A 63 -6.60 17.49 -16.42
CA MET A 63 -7.24 16.26 -15.96
C MET A 63 -8.68 16.18 -16.40
N TYR A 64 -9.18 14.96 -16.55
CA TYR A 64 -10.58 14.68 -16.82
C TYR A 64 -11.13 13.88 -15.64
N ASN A 65 -12.15 14.43 -14.98
CA ASN A 65 -12.86 13.74 -13.92
C ASN A 65 -14.10 13.07 -14.52
N THR A 66 -14.09 11.73 -14.46
CA THR A 66 -15.09 10.88 -15.09
C THR A 66 -16.43 10.89 -14.35
N TRP A 67 -16.47 11.33 -13.09
CA TRP A 67 -17.69 11.35 -12.27
C TRP A 67 -18.60 12.53 -12.62
N LYS A 68 -18.03 13.74 -12.66
CA LYS A 68 -18.75 14.97 -13.06
C LYS A 68 -18.68 15.25 -14.57
N GLU A 69 -17.87 14.48 -15.30
CA GLU A 69 -17.62 14.66 -16.73
C GLU A 69 -17.09 16.06 -17.06
N ASP A 70 -16.08 16.51 -16.32
CA ASP A 70 -15.49 17.84 -16.39
C ASP A 70 -13.96 17.82 -16.60
N PHE A 71 -13.43 18.99 -16.94
CA PHE A 71 -11.99 19.19 -17.09
C PHE A 71 -11.43 20.08 -16.00
N ILE A 72 -10.33 19.62 -15.41
CA ILE A 72 -9.59 20.34 -14.39
C ILE A 72 -8.28 20.84 -15.00
N PHE A 73 -8.06 22.15 -14.90
CA PHE A 73 -6.84 22.82 -15.33
C PHE A 73 -6.07 23.33 -14.13
N ILE A 74 -4.83 22.86 -13.98
CA ILE A 74 -3.94 23.27 -12.89
C ILE A 74 -2.89 24.23 -13.45
N ILE A 75 -2.82 25.43 -12.87
CA ILE A 75 -1.88 26.48 -13.24
C ILE A 75 -1.02 26.84 -12.04
N ASN A 76 0.29 26.88 -12.21
CA ASN A 76 1.21 27.38 -11.19
C ASN A 76 1.42 28.89 -11.32
N GLU A 77 0.92 29.69 -10.38
CA GLU A 77 1.14 31.14 -10.30
C GLU A 77 1.86 31.50 -8.99
N LYS A 78 3.05 32.12 -9.07
CA LYS A 78 3.75 32.71 -7.89
C LYS A 78 3.82 31.79 -6.65
N CYS A 79 4.11 30.49 -6.84
CA CYS A 79 4.15 29.49 -5.75
C CYS A 79 2.78 29.17 -5.12
N THR A 80 1.69 29.46 -5.83
CA THR A 80 0.33 29.01 -5.53
C THR A 80 -0.23 28.30 -6.76
N ASN A 81 -0.74 27.08 -6.60
CA ASN A 81 -1.42 26.40 -7.70
C ASN A 81 -2.88 26.84 -7.71
N LYS A 82 -3.36 27.36 -8.84
CA LYS A 82 -4.78 27.65 -9.08
C LYS A 82 -5.40 26.53 -9.89
N MET A 83 -6.60 26.13 -9.51
CA MET A 83 -7.37 25.13 -10.21
C MET A 83 -8.64 25.74 -10.79
N PHE A 84 -8.89 25.40 -12.04
CA PHE A 84 -10.06 25.83 -12.79
C PHE A 84 -10.79 24.60 -13.28
N GLU A 85 -12.07 24.53 -12.97
CA GLU A 85 -12.95 23.46 -13.44
C GLU A 85 -13.80 23.98 -14.59
N VAL A 86 -13.89 23.17 -15.65
CA VAL A 86 -14.72 23.45 -16.82
C VAL A 86 -15.74 22.33 -16.92
N THR A 87 -16.94 22.61 -16.42
CA THR A 87 -18.06 21.67 -16.39
C THR A 87 -18.76 21.60 -17.74
N ARG A 88 -19.65 20.60 -17.92
CA ARG A 88 -20.54 20.54 -19.09
C ARG A 88 -21.42 21.79 -19.22
N ASN A 89 -21.86 22.36 -18.09
CA ASN A 89 -22.86 23.43 -17.99
C ASN A 89 -22.33 24.86 -18.25
N LEU A 90 -21.17 24.98 -18.91
CA LEU A 90 -20.59 26.23 -19.45
C LEU A 90 -19.95 27.19 -18.43
N GLU A 91 -19.91 26.86 -17.14
CA GLU A 91 -19.28 27.73 -16.15
C GLU A 91 -17.82 27.34 -15.92
N LEU A 92 -16.97 28.37 -15.89
CA LEU A 92 -15.61 28.27 -15.40
C LEU A 92 -15.67 28.54 -13.91
N GLU A 93 -15.53 27.50 -13.11
CA GLU A 93 -15.50 27.64 -11.66
C GLU A 93 -14.05 27.75 -11.19
N VAL A 94 -13.81 28.75 -10.34
CA VAL A 94 -12.52 28.91 -9.68
C VAL A 94 -12.64 28.23 -8.33
N PHE A 95 -11.81 27.22 -8.09
CA PHE A 95 -11.64 26.64 -6.76
C PHE A 95 -10.81 27.60 -5.90
N THR A 96 -11.47 28.65 -5.41
CA THR A 96 -10.90 29.60 -4.45
C THR A 96 -10.96 28.95 -3.08
N ASP A 97 -9.79 28.65 -2.50
CA ASP A 97 -9.51 28.33 -1.08
C ASP A 97 -8.36 27.31 -0.92
N PHE A 98 -7.84 26.79 -2.02
CA PHE A 98 -6.75 25.82 -1.99
C PHE A 98 -5.48 26.44 -2.58
N ALA A 99 -4.63 27.00 -1.71
CA ALA A 99 -3.48 27.79 -2.15
C ALA A 99 -2.38 26.95 -2.82
N ASN A 100 -2.34 25.63 -2.57
CA ASN A 100 -1.32 24.72 -3.10
C ASN A 100 -1.88 23.31 -3.23
N LEU A 101 -1.68 22.67 -4.38
CA LEU A 101 -2.32 21.41 -4.76
C LEU A 101 -1.34 20.64 -5.64
N TYR A 102 -0.83 19.49 -5.20
CA TYR A 102 0.26 18.82 -5.90
C TYR A 102 -0.08 17.41 -6.44
N LYS A 103 -1.26 16.84 -6.19
CA LYS A 103 -1.59 15.53 -6.73
C LYS A 103 -3.10 15.29 -6.84
N ILE A 104 -3.65 15.30 -8.04
CA ILE A 104 -5.04 14.91 -8.27
C ILE A 104 -5.01 13.44 -8.71
N GLU A 105 -5.69 12.56 -7.95
CA GLU A 105 -5.88 11.16 -8.30
C GLU A 105 -7.35 10.93 -8.67
N LYS A 106 -7.63 10.06 -9.64
CA LYS A 106 -8.96 9.92 -10.24
C LYS A 106 -9.92 9.19 -9.30
N LEU A 107 -11.16 9.71 -9.20
CA LEU A 107 -12.38 9.29 -8.47
C LEU A 107 -12.85 10.46 -7.57
N PRO A 108 -14.04 10.47 -6.92
CA PRO A 108 -14.64 11.72 -6.42
C PRO A 108 -13.87 12.37 -5.26
N TYR A 109 -12.71 11.81 -4.91
CA TYR A 109 -11.83 12.29 -3.87
C TYR A 109 -10.45 12.62 -4.44
N ILE A 110 -9.83 13.65 -3.87
CA ILE A 110 -8.50 14.14 -4.28
C ILE A 110 -7.68 14.50 -3.05
N ILE A 111 -6.37 14.27 -3.15
CA ILE A 111 -5.41 14.60 -2.10
C ILE A 111 -4.83 15.99 -2.36
N LEU A 112 -5.09 16.95 -1.48
CA LEU A 112 -4.60 18.33 -1.63
C LEU A 112 -3.57 18.64 -0.56
N THR A 113 -2.48 19.33 -0.92
CA THR A 113 -1.43 19.72 0.04
C THR A 113 -1.46 21.23 0.30
N LEU A 114 -2.19 21.65 1.32
CA LEU A 114 -2.33 23.04 1.74
C LEU A 114 -1.02 23.56 2.40
N ARG A 115 -0.66 24.82 2.12
CA ARG A 115 0.51 25.53 2.71
C ARG A 115 0.15 26.78 3.52
N ASN A 116 -1.06 26.84 4.07
CA ASN A 116 -1.53 28.01 4.83
C ASN A 116 -0.98 27.95 6.27
N ASN A 117 0.28 28.38 6.47
CA ASN A 117 1.03 28.39 7.74
C ASN A 117 1.21 27.03 8.46
N CYS A 118 0.48 25.99 8.06
CA CYS A 118 0.65 24.60 8.42
C CYS A 118 0.58 23.76 7.13
N LEU A 119 1.64 23.00 6.82
CA LEU A 119 1.59 21.99 5.76
C LEU A 119 0.56 20.93 6.15
N ARG A 120 -0.49 20.74 5.35
CA ARG A 120 -1.53 19.73 5.59
C ARG A 120 -1.92 19.03 4.29
N ASN A 121 -2.11 17.73 4.35
CA ASN A 121 -2.73 16.93 3.31
C ASN A 121 -4.22 16.73 3.63
N ILE A 122 -5.09 16.89 2.64
CA ILE A 122 -6.54 16.77 2.82
C ILE A 122 -7.13 15.87 1.75
N ILE A 123 -8.18 15.12 2.09
CA ILE A 123 -9.01 14.39 1.13
C ILE A 123 -10.25 15.24 0.90
N TYR A 124 -10.37 15.78 -0.30
CA TYR A 124 -11.49 16.64 -0.69
C TYR A 124 -12.48 15.85 -1.54
N ASN A 125 -13.76 15.92 -1.19
CA ASN A 125 -14.88 15.32 -1.89
C ASN A 125 -15.41 16.30 -2.95
N TYR A 126 -15.20 15.94 -4.21
CA TYR A 126 -15.66 16.71 -5.34
C TYR A 126 -17.18 16.66 -5.55
N ALA A 127 -17.88 15.66 -5.02
CA ALA A 127 -19.31 15.51 -5.27
C ALA A 127 -20.12 16.60 -4.54
N ASP A 128 -19.75 16.91 -3.30
CA ASP A 128 -20.46 17.85 -2.43
C ASP A 128 -19.62 19.09 -2.05
N SER A 129 -18.43 19.20 -2.63
CA SER A 129 -17.49 20.31 -2.46
C SER A 129 -16.96 20.49 -1.04
N LYS A 130 -16.82 19.39 -0.27
CA LYS A 130 -16.36 19.42 1.13
C LYS A 130 -15.01 18.76 1.35
N ILE A 131 -14.35 19.17 2.44
CA ILE A 131 -13.18 18.46 2.96
C ILE A 131 -13.69 17.35 3.88
N ASP A 132 -13.53 16.11 3.46
CA ASP A 132 -13.96 14.95 4.25
C ASP A 132 -12.85 14.49 5.21
N PHE A 133 -11.59 14.78 4.89
CA PHE A 133 -10.47 14.42 5.75
C PHE A 133 -9.33 15.45 5.69
N SER A 134 -8.64 15.70 6.81
CA SER A 134 -7.48 16.59 6.89
C SER A 134 -6.44 16.08 7.88
N ASN A 135 -5.19 15.96 7.45
CA ASN A 135 -4.07 15.53 8.27
C ASN A 135 -2.82 16.39 8.02
N ALA A 136 -1.99 16.61 9.05
CA ALA A 136 -0.69 17.24 8.91
C ALA A 136 0.36 16.31 8.25
N TYR A 137 0.16 15.00 8.35
CA TYR A 137 1.07 13.96 7.84
C TYR A 137 0.73 13.54 6.41
N ALA A 138 1.52 12.61 5.86
CA ALA A 138 1.33 12.11 4.50
C ALA A 138 -0.02 11.39 4.33
N ILE A 139 -0.63 11.57 3.17
CA ILE A 139 -1.79 10.81 2.71
C ILE A 139 -1.43 10.24 1.34
N THR A 140 -1.51 8.92 1.20
CA THR A 140 -1.25 8.19 -0.05
C THR A 140 -2.56 7.60 -0.58
N TRP A 141 -2.69 7.44 -1.90
CA TRP A 141 -3.82 6.76 -2.53
C TRP A 141 -3.38 5.38 -3.05
N LEU A 142 -3.98 4.32 -2.51
CA LEU A 142 -3.90 2.96 -3.04
C LEU A 142 -4.93 2.83 -4.15
N LYS A 143 -4.45 2.87 -5.40
CA LYS A 143 -5.29 3.09 -6.57
C LYS A 143 -6.10 1.86 -6.98
N LYS A 144 -5.54 0.65 -6.86
CA LYS A 144 -6.27 -0.59 -7.14
C LYS A 144 -7.28 -0.87 -6.05
N ALA A 145 -6.87 -0.73 -4.79
CA ALA A 145 -7.76 -0.94 -3.64
C ALA A 145 -8.79 0.20 -3.48
N LYS A 146 -8.57 1.36 -4.10
CA LYS A 146 -9.39 2.58 -3.90
C LYS A 146 -9.50 2.99 -2.43
N LEU A 147 -8.37 2.98 -1.74
CA LEU A 147 -8.24 3.34 -0.32
C LEU A 147 -7.22 4.46 -0.13
N PHE A 148 -7.48 5.35 0.82
CA PHE A 148 -6.50 6.30 1.30
C PHE A 148 -5.71 5.70 2.47
N VAL A 149 -4.39 5.80 2.42
CA VAL A 149 -3.50 5.52 3.56
C VAL A 149 -3.17 6.85 4.21
N ILE A 150 -3.34 6.90 5.52
CA ILE A 150 -3.11 8.08 6.32
C ILE A 150 -2.07 7.73 7.36
N GLU A 151 -0.95 8.44 7.34
CA GLU A 151 0.04 8.40 8.41
C GLU A 151 -0.48 9.20 9.61
N LYS A 152 -0.41 8.61 10.80
CA LYS A 152 -0.77 9.16 12.10
C LYS A 152 0.48 9.05 12.96
N ASP A 153 0.97 10.18 13.45
CA ASP A 153 2.13 10.25 14.36
C ASP A 153 3.34 9.41 13.86
N ILE A 154 4.16 8.88 14.77
CA ILE A 154 5.33 8.05 14.44
C ILE A 154 4.86 6.60 14.34
N GLU A 155 4.90 6.03 13.14
CA GLU A 155 4.67 4.60 12.84
C GLU A 155 3.21 4.08 12.96
N GLU A 156 2.19 4.93 12.92
CA GLU A 156 0.80 4.47 12.82
C GLU A 156 0.22 4.81 11.43
N TYR A 157 -0.26 3.80 10.70
CA TYR A 157 -0.95 3.98 9.44
C TYR A 157 -2.41 3.55 9.58
N ARG A 158 -3.32 4.36 9.06
CA ARG A 158 -4.76 4.08 9.00
C ARG A 158 -5.24 4.04 7.56
N LEU A 159 -6.23 3.20 7.32
CA LEU A 159 -6.88 3.08 6.02
C LEU A 159 -8.24 3.76 6.06
N VAL A 160 -8.54 4.56 5.05
CA VAL A 160 -9.83 5.20 4.85
C VAL A 160 -10.39 4.76 3.49
N GLY A 161 -11.57 4.17 3.52
CA GLY A 161 -12.28 3.72 2.32
C GLY A 161 -13.43 4.64 1.95
N VAL A 162 -13.84 4.55 0.69
CA VAL A 162 -15.03 5.23 0.19
C VAL A 162 -16.24 4.32 0.36
N THR A 163 -17.22 4.74 1.15
CA THR A 163 -18.52 4.08 1.27
C THR A 163 -19.57 4.83 0.47
N LYS A 164 -20.62 4.13 0.03
CA LYS A 164 -21.78 4.73 -0.62
C LYS A 164 -23.02 4.43 0.19
N GLU A 165 -23.71 5.46 0.67
CA GLU A 165 -24.96 5.36 1.39
C GLU A 165 -25.97 6.30 0.74
N ASN A 166 -27.16 5.79 0.40
CA ASN A 166 -28.24 6.59 -0.19
C ASN A 166 -27.86 7.41 -1.46
N GLY A 167 -26.85 6.97 -2.21
CA GLY A 167 -26.34 7.67 -3.38
C GLY A 167 -25.28 8.72 -3.10
N GLU A 168 -24.98 8.99 -1.82
CA GLU A 168 -23.91 9.85 -1.36
C GLU A 168 -22.63 9.03 -1.08
N CYS A 169 -21.47 9.62 -1.38
CA CYS A 169 -20.18 9.01 -1.08
C CYS A 169 -19.65 9.60 0.23
N HIS A 170 -19.21 8.75 1.15
CA HIS A 170 -18.58 9.14 2.40
C HIS A 170 -17.23 8.46 2.57
N LEU A 171 -16.38 9.03 3.42
CA LEU A 171 -15.16 8.39 3.87
C LEU A 171 -15.41 7.67 5.19
N ALA A 172 -14.99 6.41 5.26
CA ALA A 172 -15.03 5.61 6.48
C ALA A 172 -13.61 5.16 6.83
N GLU A 173 -13.16 5.51 8.03
CA GLU A 173 -11.92 4.99 8.59
C GLU A 173 -12.12 3.52 8.99
N MET A 174 -11.17 2.69 8.60
CA MET A 174 -11.17 1.27 8.97
C MET A 174 -10.79 1.13 10.44
N ASN A 175 -11.45 0.23 11.16
CA ASN A 175 -11.27 0.04 12.61
C ASN A 175 -10.00 -0.75 12.99
N PHE A 176 -8.86 -0.45 12.34
CA PHE A 176 -7.56 -1.01 12.70
C PHE A 176 -6.41 -0.10 12.24
N SER A 177 -5.26 -0.22 12.90
CA SER A 177 -4.03 0.47 12.54
C SER A 177 -2.94 -0.52 12.10
N LEU A 178 -2.00 -0.01 11.31
CA LEU A 178 -0.86 -0.75 10.76
C LEU A 178 0.43 -0.06 11.21
N SER A 179 1.49 -0.83 11.45
CA SER A 179 2.81 -0.28 11.82
C SER A 179 3.68 0.09 10.62
N LYS A 180 3.22 -0.23 9.40
CA LYS A 180 3.89 0.07 8.14
C LYS A 180 2.86 0.48 7.08
N GLU A 181 3.30 1.22 6.07
CA GLU A 181 2.49 1.54 4.91
C GLU A 181 2.23 0.26 4.08
N PRO A 182 0.97 -0.08 3.77
CA PRO A 182 0.64 -1.23 2.93
C PRO A 182 0.91 -0.94 1.44
N GLU A 183 1.10 -1.99 0.65
CA GLU A 183 1.24 -1.90 -0.79
C GLU A 183 -0.11 -1.95 -1.52
N ASP A 184 -0.20 -1.36 -2.71
CA ASP A 184 -1.41 -1.35 -3.56
C ASP A 184 -1.58 -2.69 -4.31
N VAL A 185 -1.79 -3.75 -3.53
CA VAL A 185 -1.99 -5.13 -3.98
C VAL A 185 -3.23 -5.73 -3.32
N CYS A 186 -3.96 -6.56 -4.08
CA CYS A 186 -5.25 -7.12 -3.67
C CYS A 186 -5.19 -8.62 -3.33
N TYR A 187 -4.02 -9.11 -2.95
CA TYR A 187 -3.79 -10.43 -2.37
C TYR A 187 -3.36 -10.26 -0.90
N PRO A 188 -3.45 -11.32 -0.07
CA PRO A 188 -2.97 -11.28 1.31
C PRO A 188 -1.55 -10.75 1.40
N GLN A 189 -1.31 -9.73 2.23
CA GLN A 189 0.01 -9.12 2.38
C GLN A 189 0.35 -8.93 3.85
N LEU A 190 1.61 -9.18 4.20
CA LEU A 190 2.14 -8.92 5.53
C LEU A 190 2.56 -7.45 5.67
N VAL A 191 1.88 -6.71 6.54
CA VAL A 191 2.16 -5.30 6.82
C VAL A 191 2.49 -5.16 8.30
N GLY A 192 3.79 -5.05 8.59
CA GLY A 192 4.28 -5.12 9.97
C GLY A 192 4.08 -6.52 10.54
N ASN A 193 3.26 -6.66 11.57
CA ASN A 193 2.89 -7.95 12.18
C ASN A 193 1.45 -8.38 11.87
N THR A 194 0.81 -7.73 10.89
CA THR A 194 -0.59 -7.96 10.54
C THR A 194 -0.67 -8.43 9.09
N ILE A 195 -1.37 -9.54 8.84
CA ILE A 195 -1.74 -9.93 7.48
C ILE A 195 -3.08 -9.30 7.16
N ILE A 196 -3.11 -8.49 6.09
CA ILE A 196 -4.32 -7.84 5.61
C ILE A 196 -4.66 -8.28 4.19
N LEU A 197 -5.94 -8.20 3.86
CA LEU A 197 -6.43 -8.30 2.49
C LEU A 197 -7.09 -6.97 2.10
N LEU A 198 -6.55 -6.34 1.06
CA LEU A 198 -7.14 -5.15 0.46
C LEU A 198 -8.06 -5.56 -0.68
N THR A 199 -9.28 -5.04 -0.65
CA THR A 199 -10.25 -5.16 -1.74
C THR A 199 -10.75 -3.77 -2.12
N GLU A 200 -11.54 -3.67 -3.18
CA GLU A 200 -12.06 -2.39 -3.62
C GLU A 200 -12.89 -1.70 -2.50
N GLY A 201 -12.38 -0.58 -1.99
CA GLY A 201 -13.00 0.24 -0.96
C GLY A 201 -13.00 -0.39 0.45
N LYS A 202 -12.39 -1.55 0.65
CA LYS A 202 -12.40 -2.28 1.92
C LYS A 202 -11.05 -2.88 2.26
N ALA A 203 -10.78 -3.01 3.55
CA ALA A 203 -9.63 -3.74 4.03
C ALA A 203 -10.05 -4.65 5.19
N SER A 204 -9.49 -5.84 5.23
CA SER A 204 -9.79 -6.84 6.27
C SER A 204 -8.49 -7.32 6.89
N VAL A 205 -8.47 -7.40 8.22
CA VAL A 205 -7.39 -8.06 8.96
C VAL A 205 -7.70 -9.56 8.94
N LEU A 206 -6.81 -10.34 8.33
CA LEU A 206 -6.89 -11.80 8.34
C LEU A 206 -6.29 -12.34 9.63
N HIS A 207 -5.06 -11.91 9.93
CA HIS A 207 -4.32 -12.33 11.11
C HIS A 207 -3.54 -11.17 11.71
N LYS A 208 -3.42 -11.17 13.04
CA LYS A 208 -2.55 -10.27 13.80
C LYS A 208 -1.66 -11.10 14.71
N PHE A 209 -0.36 -10.86 14.62
CA PHE A 209 0.67 -11.58 15.36
C PHE A 209 1.37 -10.65 16.35
N ASP A 210 1.89 -11.22 17.44
CA ASP A 210 2.76 -10.49 18.37
C ASP A 210 4.13 -10.27 17.74
N SER A 211 4.61 -11.26 16.99
CA SER A 211 5.79 -11.14 16.15
C SER A 211 5.71 -12.09 14.95
N ILE A 212 6.30 -11.71 13.84
CA ILE A 212 6.42 -12.55 12.64
C ILE A 212 7.75 -12.24 11.95
N LYS A 213 8.47 -13.29 11.54
CA LYS A 213 9.81 -13.18 10.96
C LYS A 213 9.98 -14.18 9.82
N GLU A 214 10.53 -13.70 8.72
CA GLU A 214 10.91 -14.55 7.58
C GLU A 214 12.09 -15.47 7.94
N LYS A 215 12.06 -16.70 7.42
CA LYS A 215 13.03 -17.76 7.67
C LYS A 215 13.25 -18.57 6.39
N GLY A 216 14.42 -18.38 5.76
CA GLY A 216 14.76 -19.04 4.49
C GLY A 216 15.02 -20.56 4.56
N TRP A 217 14.99 -21.16 5.75
CA TRP A 217 15.16 -22.62 5.95
C TRP A 217 13.84 -23.35 6.20
N LEU A 218 12.70 -22.64 6.22
CA LEU A 218 11.41 -23.30 6.30
C LEU A 218 11.11 -24.09 5.02
N PRO A 219 10.36 -25.18 5.13
CA PRO A 219 10.01 -25.96 3.96
C PRO A 219 9.01 -25.16 3.11
N ALA A 220 9.25 -25.08 1.81
CA ALA A 220 8.30 -24.48 0.89
C ALA A 220 6.92 -25.16 1.02
N PRO A 221 5.81 -24.41 1.04
CA PRO A 221 5.70 -22.97 0.72
C PRO A 221 5.81 -22.02 1.93
N TYR A 222 6.17 -22.51 3.12
CA TYR A 222 6.22 -21.69 4.34
C TYR A 222 7.46 -20.81 4.38
N GLU A 223 7.27 -19.54 4.69
CA GLU A 223 8.34 -18.53 4.66
C GLU A 223 8.51 -17.82 6.02
N TYR A 224 7.48 -17.83 6.87
CA TYR A 224 7.48 -17.07 8.11
C TYR A 224 7.26 -17.95 9.34
N LEU A 225 7.92 -17.56 10.44
CA LEU A 225 7.56 -17.99 11.79
C LEU A 225 6.82 -16.86 12.50
N ALA A 226 5.63 -17.17 13.02
CA ALA A 226 4.78 -16.20 13.69
C ALA A 226 4.39 -16.64 15.10
N ARG A 227 4.31 -15.69 16.03
CA ARG A 227 3.84 -15.89 17.40
C ARG A 227 2.50 -15.21 17.60
N LYS A 228 1.57 -15.93 18.24
CA LYS A 228 0.26 -15.42 18.65
C LYS A 228 -0.07 -15.97 20.04
N GLY A 229 0.09 -15.14 21.07
CA GLY A 229 0.10 -15.60 22.45
C GLY A 229 1.25 -16.58 22.68
N GLU A 230 0.95 -17.73 23.25
CA GLU A 230 1.91 -18.80 23.51
C GLU A 230 2.14 -19.71 22.30
N GLU A 231 1.33 -19.59 21.25
CA GLU A 231 1.38 -20.46 20.08
C GLU A 231 2.42 -19.97 19.07
N LEU A 232 3.06 -20.92 18.39
CA LEU A 232 4.03 -20.70 17.33
C LEU A 232 3.49 -21.30 16.04
N TYR A 233 3.66 -20.59 14.92
CA TYR A 233 3.13 -21.01 13.63
C TYR A 233 4.18 -20.92 12.53
N MET A 234 4.19 -21.89 11.61
CA MET A 234 4.71 -21.70 10.26
C MET A 234 3.62 -21.05 9.42
N VAL A 235 3.95 -19.99 8.69
CA VAL A 235 2.99 -19.22 7.91
C VAL A 235 3.46 -19.10 6.46
N GLU A 236 2.57 -19.43 5.54
CA GLU A 236 2.65 -19.16 4.11
C GLU A 236 1.68 -18.01 3.80
N ILE A 237 2.11 -17.08 2.95
CA ILE A 237 1.27 -16.01 2.43
C ILE A 237 1.37 -16.03 0.91
N SER A 238 0.31 -16.50 0.25
CA SER A 238 0.23 -16.60 -1.21
C SER A 238 -1.09 -15.97 -1.69
N ASP A 239 -1.90 -16.70 -2.46
CA ASP A 239 -3.27 -16.30 -2.78
C ASP A 239 -4.21 -16.44 -1.55
N ASP A 240 -3.80 -17.26 -0.57
CA ASP A 240 -4.45 -17.43 0.73
C ASP A 240 -3.39 -17.42 1.85
N VAL A 241 -3.82 -17.59 3.10
CA VAL A 241 -2.94 -17.68 4.28
C VAL A 241 -3.04 -19.08 4.87
N ASN A 242 -1.97 -19.87 4.71
CA ASN A 242 -1.88 -21.19 5.34
C ASN A 242 -1.02 -21.10 6.60
N MET A 243 -1.48 -21.77 7.66
CA MET A 243 -0.81 -21.77 8.96
C MET A 243 -0.75 -23.17 9.54
N ILE A 244 0.45 -23.60 9.95
CA ILE A 244 0.65 -24.84 10.72
C ILE A 244 1.05 -24.45 12.14
N ASN A 245 0.28 -24.90 13.12
CA ASN A 245 0.66 -24.74 14.53
C ASN A 245 1.85 -25.67 14.84
N ILE A 246 2.90 -25.07 15.38
CA ILE A 246 4.05 -25.76 15.94
C ILE A 246 3.80 -25.87 17.43
N ASP A 247 3.48 -27.08 17.90
CA ASP A 247 3.34 -27.41 19.33
C ASP A 247 4.70 -27.38 20.04
N ALA A 248 5.33 -26.20 20.10
CA ALA A 248 6.63 -25.94 20.69
C ALA A 248 6.88 -24.44 20.97
N ASP A 249 7.81 -24.17 21.89
CA ASP A 249 8.33 -22.81 22.11
C ASP A 249 9.32 -22.38 21.01
N GLU A 250 10.03 -23.33 20.43
CA GLU A 250 11.04 -23.02 19.43
C GLU A 250 11.13 -24.12 18.39
N ILE A 251 11.28 -23.73 17.14
CA ILE A 251 11.62 -24.61 16.02
C ILE A 251 12.94 -24.15 15.41
N LYS A 252 13.80 -25.11 15.07
CA LYS A 252 15.05 -24.89 14.34
C LYS A 252 15.25 -25.98 13.30
N PRO A 253 15.94 -25.70 12.18
CA PRO A 253 16.37 -26.75 11.26
C PRO A 253 17.24 -27.75 12.00
N LEU A 254 17.11 -29.04 11.66
CA LEU A 254 17.91 -30.08 12.27
C LEU A 254 19.38 -29.88 11.95
N ALA A 255 19.70 -29.68 10.67
CA ALA A 255 21.03 -29.30 10.25
C ALA A 255 20.99 -28.57 8.89
N GLU A 256 21.38 -27.30 8.87
CA GLU A 256 21.34 -26.46 7.65
C GLU A 256 22.37 -26.89 6.60
N GLU A 257 23.47 -27.53 7.02
CA GLU A 257 24.61 -27.85 6.14
C GLU A 257 24.46 -29.19 5.40
N PHE A 258 23.48 -30.02 5.75
CA PHE A 258 23.31 -31.36 5.18
C PHE A 258 22.18 -31.39 4.15
N THR A 259 22.54 -31.60 2.89
CA THR A 259 21.58 -31.84 1.80
C THR A 259 20.71 -33.07 2.10
N GLY A 260 19.40 -32.95 1.93
CA GLY A 260 18.42 -34.01 2.22
C GLY A 260 17.78 -33.92 3.62
N LEU A 261 18.20 -32.97 4.47
CA LEU A 261 17.63 -32.73 5.80
C LEU A 261 16.81 -31.44 5.91
N GLU A 262 16.46 -30.82 4.78
CA GLU A 262 15.77 -29.53 4.72
C GLU A 262 14.39 -29.58 5.40
N ASN A 263 13.76 -30.75 5.41
CA ASN A 263 12.45 -30.98 6.02
C ASN A 263 12.53 -31.51 7.46
N PHE A 264 13.72 -31.59 8.07
CA PHE A 264 13.87 -32.11 9.43
C PHE A 264 14.12 -30.96 10.40
N PHE A 265 13.41 -30.99 11.53
CA PHE A 265 13.44 -29.91 12.51
C PHE A 265 13.59 -30.44 13.92
N VAL A 266 14.11 -29.55 14.77
CA VAL A 266 14.17 -29.69 16.21
C VAL A 266 13.13 -28.77 16.82
N LEU A 267 12.20 -29.35 17.57
CA LEU A 267 11.24 -28.64 18.40
C LEU A 267 11.72 -28.63 19.85
N LYS A 268 11.63 -27.48 20.50
CA LYS A 268 11.91 -27.34 21.94
C LYS A 268 10.68 -26.79 22.65
N ASN A 269 10.26 -27.46 23.72
CA ASN A 269 9.19 -27.03 24.60
C ASN A 269 9.66 -27.17 26.04
N GLY A 270 10.04 -26.06 26.68
CA GLY A 270 10.73 -26.07 27.97
C GLY A 270 11.98 -26.98 27.97
N ASN A 271 11.90 -28.08 28.73
CA ASN A 271 12.97 -29.07 28.84
C ASN A 271 12.78 -30.32 27.97
N ASN A 272 11.82 -30.28 27.04
CA ASN A 272 11.54 -31.37 26.13
C ASN A 272 12.05 -31.00 24.74
N VAL A 273 12.64 -31.97 24.06
CA VAL A 273 13.13 -31.85 22.69
C VAL A 273 12.49 -32.93 21.84
N ALA A 274 11.90 -32.54 20.71
CA ALA A 274 11.41 -33.48 19.71
C ALA A 274 12.10 -33.25 18.38
N ILE A 275 12.38 -34.34 17.66
CA ILE A 275 12.80 -34.31 16.27
C ILE A 275 11.57 -34.61 15.43
N VAL A 276 11.29 -33.75 14.46
CA VAL A 276 10.16 -33.87 13.57
C VAL A 276 10.61 -33.80 12.12
N LYS A 277 9.82 -34.38 11.23
CA LYS A 277 9.95 -34.23 9.78
C LYS A 277 8.69 -33.58 9.24
N TYR A 278 8.85 -32.57 8.41
CA TYR A 278 7.77 -32.01 7.61
C TYR A 278 7.47 -32.94 6.42
N GLU A 279 6.25 -33.45 6.38
CA GLU A 279 5.76 -34.34 5.32
C GLU A 279 4.23 -34.24 5.28
N ASP A 280 3.65 -34.19 4.07
CA ASP A 280 2.20 -34.09 3.86
C ASP A 280 1.52 -32.94 4.65
N ASP A 281 2.11 -31.75 4.61
CA ASP A 281 1.61 -30.52 5.26
C ASP A 281 1.43 -30.63 6.79
N GLN A 282 2.22 -31.48 7.42
CA GLN A 282 2.24 -31.67 8.87
C GLN A 282 3.66 -31.96 9.39
N LEU A 283 3.85 -31.72 10.70
CA LEU A 283 5.08 -32.07 11.40
C LEU A 283 4.92 -33.46 12.04
N VAL A 284 5.53 -34.47 11.42
CA VAL A 284 5.53 -35.86 11.89
C VAL A 284 6.64 -36.04 12.92
N ARG A 285 6.28 -36.42 14.15
CA ARG A 285 7.26 -36.67 15.22
C ARG A 285 8.02 -37.98 14.97
N LEU A 286 9.34 -37.89 14.90
CA LEU A 286 10.25 -39.03 14.73
C LEU A 286 10.79 -39.55 16.07
N GLY A 287 10.97 -38.65 17.03
CA GLY A 287 11.45 -38.98 18.37
C GLY A 287 11.32 -37.81 19.33
N ALA A 288 11.28 -38.10 20.63
CA ALA A 288 11.26 -37.10 21.68
C ALA A 288 12.12 -37.55 22.87
N VAL A 289 12.69 -36.58 23.57
CA VAL A 289 13.47 -36.78 24.78
C VAL A 289 13.07 -35.71 25.79
N ASP A 290 12.81 -36.14 27.02
CA ASP A 290 12.46 -35.29 28.14
C ASP A 290 13.61 -35.28 29.17
N GLY A 291 13.76 -34.18 29.91
CA GLY A 291 14.78 -34.05 30.97
C GLY A 291 14.55 -32.84 31.86
N THR A 292 15.46 -32.60 32.81
CA THR A 292 15.50 -31.34 33.59
C THR A 292 16.43 -30.31 32.96
N GLY A 293 17.17 -30.72 31.92
CA GLY A 293 17.85 -29.83 30.99
C GLY A 293 18.43 -30.62 29.81
N ILE A 294 18.15 -30.20 28.58
CA ILE A 294 18.65 -30.86 27.37
C ILE A 294 19.52 -29.89 26.58
N LYS A 295 20.71 -30.34 26.16
CA LYS A 295 21.56 -29.67 25.17
C LYS A 295 21.74 -30.57 23.96
N ILE A 296 21.50 -30.00 22.79
CA ILE A 296 21.67 -30.65 21.49
C ILE A 296 23.00 -30.17 20.93
N GLY A 297 23.88 -31.11 20.56
CA GLY A 297 25.11 -30.82 19.83
C GLY A 297 24.87 -30.78 18.32
N THR A 298 25.86 -30.32 17.56
CA THR A 298 25.79 -30.30 16.11
C THR A 298 25.62 -31.72 15.56
N PRO A 299 24.60 -32.00 14.75
CA PRO A 299 24.46 -33.29 14.09
C PRO A 299 25.66 -33.58 13.20
N PHE A 300 26.04 -34.85 13.10
CA PHE A 300 27.13 -35.28 12.24
C PHE A 300 26.76 -36.58 11.53
N PHE A 301 27.34 -36.78 10.34
CA PHE A 301 27.18 -38.02 9.59
C PHE A 301 28.13 -39.08 10.15
N ASP A 302 27.58 -40.18 10.64
CA ASP A 302 28.34 -41.35 11.02
C ASP A 302 28.46 -42.29 9.82
N PHE A 303 29.63 -42.26 9.17
CA PHE A 303 29.93 -43.12 8.02
C PHE A 303 29.86 -44.62 8.33
N SER A 304 30.07 -45.02 9.59
CA SER A 304 30.06 -46.45 9.97
C SER A 304 28.65 -47.01 10.05
N GLU A 305 27.71 -46.21 10.52
CA GLU A 305 26.29 -46.60 10.65
C GLU A 305 25.43 -46.09 9.49
N SER A 306 26.00 -45.31 8.57
CA SER A 306 25.28 -44.64 7.48
C SER A 306 24.07 -43.86 7.99
N ALA A 307 24.24 -43.19 9.13
CA ALA A 307 23.17 -42.49 9.84
C ALA A 307 23.65 -41.11 10.32
N ILE A 308 22.72 -40.18 10.51
CA ILE A 308 23.00 -38.90 11.14
C ILE A 308 22.83 -39.07 12.64
N LYS A 309 23.90 -38.83 13.39
CA LYS A 309 23.88 -38.85 14.85
C LYS A 309 23.72 -37.42 15.37
N ILE A 310 22.81 -37.28 16.32
CA ILE A 310 22.54 -36.01 17.00
C ILE A 310 23.04 -36.17 18.44
N PRO A 311 24.18 -35.56 18.82
CA PRO A 311 24.65 -35.61 20.20
C PRO A 311 23.64 -34.96 21.13
N LEU A 312 23.26 -35.67 22.19
CA LEU A 312 22.36 -35.15 23.22
C LEU A 312 23.04 -35.24 24.58
N LYS A 313 23.02 -34.14 25.33
CA LYS A 313 23.35 -34.13 26.75
C LYS A 313 22.08 -33.86 27.53
N VAL A 314 21.61 -34.87 28.24
CA VAL A 314 20.42 -34.80 29.09
C VAL A 314 20.86 -34.76 30.55
N THR A 315 20.41 -33.75 31.27
CA THR A 315 20.43 -33.71 32.73
C THR A 315 19.12 -34.29 33.21
N VAL A 316 19.21 -35.28 34.09
CA VAL A 316 18.08 -35.91 34.76
C VAL A 316 18.32 -35.80 36.26
N GLU A 317 17.31 -35.39 37.02
CA GLU A 317 17.35 -35.54 38.47
C GLU A 317 17.39 -37.03 38.80
N LYS A 318 18.50 -37.49 39.39
CA LYS A 318 18.49 -38.77 40.08
C LYS A 318 17.72 -38.56 41.38
N ASN A 319 16.50 -39.09 41.45
CA ASN A 319 15.91 -39.37 42.75
C ASN A 319 16.85 -40.37 43.44
N LEU A 320 17.65 -39.88 44.40
CA LEU A 320 18.38 -40.70 45.35
C LEU A 320 17.37 -41.26 46.36
N THR A 321 16.58 -42.22 45.93
CA THR A 321 15.80 -43.08 46.80
C THR A 321 15.96 -44.51 46.29
N GLU A 322 17.01 -45.16 46.80
CA GLU A 322 16.94 -46.54 47.28
C GLU A 322 17.42 -46.55 48.73
#